data_AF-A0A2M8FA65-F1
#
_entry.id   AF-A0A2M8FA65-F1
#
_cell.length_a   1.000
_cell.length_b   1.000
_cell.length_c   1.000
_cell.angle_alpha   90.00
_cell.angle_beta   90.00
_cell.angle_gamma   90.00
#
_symmetry.space_group_name_H-M   'P 1'
#
loop_
_entity.id
_entity.type
_entity.pdbx_description
1 polymer ?
#
loop_
_entity_poly.entity_id
_entity_poly.type
_entity_poly.pdbx_seq_one_letter_code
_entity_poly.pdbx_strand_id
1 'polypeptide(L)'
;ITPQRGGELDPGEIKNNYMDIFFKERPTDDLVKRYISKLEEYLDAHDVLISIEIKDHPFGPMVSTFNGAEIAKTYFWLGQVSIECERFGKISMRPPRFGLKEGISDKEIWIDAYQIQNEMYSNNSEFPARDDDYWKLWSNHLPQ
;
A
#
# COMPACT_ATOMS: atom_id res chain seq x y z
N ILE A 1 -3.79 53.53 34.44
CA ILE A 1 -2.64 52.90 33.77
C ILE A 1 -3.21 51.86 32.83
N THR A 2 -3.24 52.17 31.55
CA THR A 2 -3.71 51.28 30.47
C THR A 2 -2.55 50.36 30.10
N PRO A 3 -2.71 49.03 29.98
CA PRO A 3 -1.65 48.19 29.44
C PRO A 3 -1.54 48.41 27.93
N GLN A 4 -0.33 48.71 27.48
CA GLN A 4 0.02 48.82 26.08
C GLN A 4 0.07 47.45 25.39
N ARG A 5 -0.22 47.52 24.08
CA ARG A 5 -0.04 46.54 23.00
C ARG A 5 1.05 45.49 23.26
N GLY A 6 0.66 44.22 23.23
CA GLY A 6 1.54 43.09 23.00
C GLY A 6 1.28 42.51 21.61
N GLY A 7 2.25 42.68 20.71
CA GLY A 7 2.52 41.83 19.55
C GLY A 7 1.41 41.69 18.51
N GLU A 8 1.47 42.51 17.45
CA GLU A 8 1.08 42.03 16.12
C GLU A 8 1.88 40.75 15.85
N LEU A 9 1.19 39.63 15.65
CA LEU A 9 1.79 38.46 15.03
C LEU A 9 2.13 38.87 13.59
N ASP A 10 3.43 38.91 13.29
CA ASP A 10 3.93 39.06 11.93
C ASP A 10 3.34 37.92 11.07
N PRO A 11 2.57 38.19 10.00
CA PRO A 11 2.06 37.17 9.09
C PRO A 11 3.18 36.53 8.24
N GLY A 12 4.41 37.02 8.36
CA GLY A 12 5.59 36.48 7.71
C GLY A 12 6.09 35.20 8.39
N GLU A 13 6.13 34.12 7.60
CA GLU A 13 6.90 32.90 7.85
C GLU A 13 6.24 31.79 8.69
N ILE A 14 5.17 31.20 8.15
CA ILE A 14 5.08 29.74 8.12
C ILE A 14 5.07 29.29 6.66
N LYS A 15 6.22 29.39 6.00
CA LYS A 15 6.48 28.70 4.72
C LYS A 15 7.37 27.49 4.96
N ASN A 16 6.81 26.48 5.61
CA ASN A 16 7.29 25.11 5.46
C ASN A 16 6.29 24.35 4.60
N ASN A 17 6.24 24.71 3.30
CA ASN A 17 5.60 23.90 2.26
C ASN A 17 6.46 22.66 1.98
N TYR A 18 6.57 21.75 2.94
CA TYR A 18 7.00 20.39 2.61
C TYR A 18 5.78 19.68 2.04
N MET A 19 5.60 19.82 0.73
CA MET A 19 4.64 19.00 -0.01
C MET A 19 5.26 17.61 -0.14
N ASP A 20 4.68 16.64 0.55
CA ASP A 20 5.14 15.25 0.50
C ASP A 20 4.87 14.65 -0.89
N ILE A 21 5.85 13.97 -1.46
CA ILE A 21 5.70 13.30 -2.76
C ILE A 21 5.89 11.80 -2.56
N PHE A 22 4.79 11.05 -2.65
CA PHE A 22 4.77 9.60 -2.51
C PHE A 22 4.96 8.92 -3.87
N PHE A 23 5.83 7.91 -3.89
CA PHE A 23 6.11 7.06 -5.04
C PHE A 23 6.51 7.84 -6.30
N LYS A 24 7.29 8.92 -6.13
CA LYS A 24 7.75 9.75 -7.25
C LYS A 24 8.41 8.94 -8.38
N GLU A 25 9.23 7.98 -8.00
CA GLU A 25 10.01 7.14 -8.93
C GLU A 25 9.32 5.80 -9.18
N ARG A 26 9.50 5.27 -10.39
CA ARG A 26 9.05 3.91 -10.75
C ARG A 26 9.76 2.90 -9.84
N PRO A 27 9.05 1.92 -9.25
CA PRO A 27 9.71 0.88 -8.48
C PRO A 27 10.66 0.07 -9.37
N THR A 28 11.81 -0.29 -8.81
CA THR A 28 12.79 -1.13 -9.51
C THR A 28 12.27 -2.56 -9.63
N ASP A 29 12.68 -3.28 -10.66
CA ASP A 29 12.26 -4.67 -10.87
C ASP A 29 12.67 -5.56 -9.69
N ASP A 30 13.82 -5.30 -9.06
CA ASP A 30 14.28 -6.03 -7.88
C ASP A 30 13.44 -5.71 -6.63
N LEU A 31 12.97 -4.47 -6.46
CA LEU A 31 12.01 -4.13 -5.41
C LEU A 31 10.68 -4.84 -5.61
N VAL A 32 10.17 -4.88 -6.85
CA VAL A 32 8.92 -5.59 -7.18
C VAL A 32 9.06 -7.09 -6.93
N LYS A 33 10.16 -7.72 -7.36
CA LYS A 33 10.42 -9.14 -7.12
C LYS A 33 10.49 -9.46 -5.63
N ARG A 34 11.25 -8.71 -4.84
CA ARG A 34 11.34 -8.90 -3.38
C ARG A 34 9.97 -8.77 -2.72
N TYR A 35 9.19 -7.79 -3.15
CA TYR A 35 7.84 -7.57 -2.66
C TYR A 35 6.92 -8.75 -2.97
N ILE A 36 6.89 -9.21 -4.23
CA ILE A 36 6.11 -10.38 -4.65
C ILE A 36 6.52 -11.62 -3.87
N SER A 37 7.82 -11.92 -3.77
CA SER A 37 8.30 -13.10 -3.04
C SER A 37 7.89 -13.08 -1.56
N LYS A 38 7.84 -11.91 -0.92
CA LYS A 38 7.34 -11.82 0.46
C LYS A 38 5.82 -11.95 0.58
N LEU A 39 5.06 -11.45 -0.39
CA LEU A 39 3.62 -11.71 -0.43
C LEU A 39 3.34 -13.21 -0.57
N GLU A 40 4.05 -13.90 -1.47
CA GLU A 40 3.93 -15.34 -1.68
C GLU A 40 4.35 -16.13 -0.43
N GLU A 41 5.41 -15.70 0.27
CA GLU A 41 5.81 -16.30 1.55
C GLU A 41 4.72 -16.15 2.63
N TYR A 42 4.08 -14.98 2.72
CA TYR A 42 3.01 -14.77 3.70
C TYR A 42 1.71 -15.51 3.36
N LEU A 43 1.50 -15.82 2.09
CA LEU A 43 0.33 -16.51 1.57
C LEU A 43 0.65 -17.96 1.17
N ASP A 44 1.72 -18.53 1.73
CA ASP A 44 2.23 -19.87 1.42
C ASP A 44 1.16 -20.95 1.59
N ALA A 45 0.30 -20.82 2.59
CA ALA A 45 -0.81 -21.71 2.88
C ALA A 45 -1.84 -21.82 1.76
N HIS A 46 -1.88 -20.86 0.84
CA HIS A 46 -2.77 -20.84 -0.32
C HIS A 46 -2.09 -21.28 -1.61
N ASP A 47 -0.79 -21.64 -1.58
CA ASP A 47 0.02 -22.01 -2.74
C ASP A 47 -0.15 -21.00 -3.91
N VAL A 48 0.00 -19.71 -3.61
CA VAL A 48 -0.23 -18.63 -4.58
C VAL A 48 0.99 -18.38 -5.47
N LEU A 49 0.70 -18.05 -6.73
CA LEU A 49 1.63 -17.38 -7.64
C LEU A 49 1.10 -15.96 -7.92
N ILE A 50 1.92 -14.95 -7.64
CA ILE A 50 1.52 -13.54 -7.74
C ILE A 50 2.30 -12.84 -8.87
N SER A 51 1.58 -12.13 -9.72
CA SER A 51 2.14 -11.23 -10.71
C SER A 51 1.55 -9.84 -10.55
N ILE A 52 2.39 -8.80 -10.63
CA ILE A 52 1.98 -7.41 -10.49
C ILE A 52 2.35 -6.66 -11.76
N GLU A 53 1.37 -6.07 -12.42
CA GLU A 53 1.60 -5.17 -13.53
C GLU A 53 2.28 -3.88 -13.03
N ILE A 54 3.41 -3.52 -13.65
CA ILE A 54 4.09 -2.25 -13.42
C ILE A 54 3.95 -1.41 -14.68
N LYS A 55 3.33 -0.24 -14.53
CA LYS A 55 3.10 0.66 -15.66
C LYS A 55 4.40 1.30 -16.16
N ASP A 56 4.46 1.58 -17.45
CA ASP A 56 5.57 2.33 -18.08
C ASP A 56 5.60 3.80 -17.64
N HIS A 57 4.41 4.36 -17.37
CA HIS A 57 4.20 5.70 -16.86
C HIS A 57 3.25 5.67 -15.66
N PRO A 58 3.47 6.52 -14.63
CA PRO A 58 2.59 6.52 -13.49
C PRO A 58 1.27 7.17 -13.86
N PHE A 59 0.18 6.69 -13.27
CA PHE A 59 -1.04 7.47 -13.23
C PHE A 59 -0.93 8.53 -12.11
N GLY A 60 -1.51 9.72 -12.33
CA GLY A 60 -1.46 10.84 -11.37
C GLY A 60 -0.51 11.98 -11.75
N PRO A 61 -0.11 12.83 -10.78
CA PRO A 61 -0.28 12.64 -9.34
C PRO A 61 -1.71 12.91 -8.86
N MET A 62 -2.19 12.11 -7.90
CA MET A 62 -3.33 12.51 -7.07
C MET A 62 -2.84 13.52 -6.04
N VAL A 63 -3.50 14.68 -5.97
CA VAL A 63 -3.15 15.77 -5.06
C VAL A 63 -4.06 15.71 -3.83
N SER A 64 -3.46 15.67 -2.65
CA SER A 64 -4.16 15.84 -1.37
C SER A 64 -4.05 17.29 -0.93
N THR A 65 -5.15 17.87 -0.46
CA THR A 65 -5.21 19.27 0.00
C THR A 65 -5.74 19.37 1.43
N PHE A 66 -5.27 20.40 2.15
CA PHE A 66 -5.78 20.78 3.46
C PHE A 66 -5.99 22.30 3.48
N ASN A 67 -7.21 22.76 3.79
CA ASN A 67 -7.60 24.17 3.73
C ASN A 67 -7.22 24.86 2.39
N GLY A 68 -7.33 24.13 1.28
CA GLY A 68 -7.02 24.64 -0.06
C GLY A 68 -5.53 24.66 -0.43
N ALA A 69 -4.63 24.32 0.50
CA ALA A 69 -3.21 24.14 0.22
C ALA A 69 -2.89 22.69 -0.16
N GLU A 70 -2.06 22.48 -1.18
CA GLU A 70 -1.53 21.15 -1.52
C GLU A 70 -0.58 20.66 -0.42
N ILE A 71 -0.85 19.49 0.13
CA ILE A 71 -0.02 18.87 1.18
C ILE A 71 0.72 17.63 0.70
N ALA A 72 0.18 16.91 -0.29
CA ALA A 72 0.83 15.72 -0.82
C ALA A 72 0.49 15.44 -2.30
N LYS A 73 1.40 14.73 -2.97
CA LYS A 73 1.23 14.18 -4.31
C LYS A 73 1.56 12.70 -4.32
N THR A 74 0.68 11.88 -4.86
CA THR A 74 0.86 10.42 -4.93
C THR A 74 0.82 9.96 -6.37
N TYR A 75 1.85 9.23 -6.79
CA TYR A 75 1.93 8.59 -8.11
C TYR A 75 1.59 7.10 -8.02
N PHE A 76 0.97 6.58 -9.09
CA PHE A 76 0.39 5.24 -9.13
C PHE A 76 1.11 4.42 -10.21
N TRP A 77 2.02 3.55 -9.77
CA TRP A 77 2.82 2.70 -10.65
C TRP A 77 2.27 1.29 -10.79
N LEU A 78 1.59 0.78 -9.76
CA LEU A 78 1.04 -0.57 -9.77
C LEU A 78 -0.27 -0.58 -10.57
N GLY A 79 -0.34 -1.46 -11.56
CA GLY A 79 -1.52 -1.82 -12.31
C GLY A 79 -2.26 -2.95 -11.63
N GLN A 80 -2.75 -3.93 -12.40
CA GLN A 80 -3.47 -5.08 -11.86
C GLN A 80 -2.55 -6.06 -11.11
N VAL A 81 -3.07 -6.66 -10.04
CA VAL A 81 -2.46 -7.84 -9.39
C VAL A 81 -3.21 -9.06 -9.89
N SER A 82 -2.47 -10.03 -10.42
CA SER A 82 -2.97 -11.33 -10.83
C SER A 82 -2.46 -12.39 -9.87
N ILE A 83 -3.37 -13.25 -9.43
CA ILE A 83 -3.08 -14.31 -8.47
C ILE A 83 -3.57 -15.61 -9.07
N GLU A 84 -2.72 -16.62 -9.09
CA GLU A 84 -3.10 -17.99 -9.39
C GLU A 84 -3.00 -18.81 -8.11
N CYS A 85 -4.11 -19.47 -7.74
CA CYS A 85 -4.22 -20.31 -6.56
C CYS A 85 -4.99 -21.57 -6.96
N GLU A 86 -4.61 -22.75 -6.47
CA GLU A 86 -5.31 -24.00 -6.80
C GLU A 86 -6.78 -23.96 -6.36
N ARG A 87 -7.06 -23.45 -5.16
CA ARG A 87 -8.40 -23.40 -4.57
C ARG A 87 -9.33 -22.42 -5.31
N PHE A 88 -8.83 -21.22 -5.62
CA PHE A 88 -9.65 -20.13 -6.13
C PHE A 88 -9.47 -19.85 -7.62
N GLY A 89 -8.58 -20.58 -8.29
CA GLY A 89 -8.23 -20.34 -9.69
C GLY A 89 -7.49 -19.02 -9.90
N LYS A 90 -7.74 -18.38 -11.05
CA LYS A 90 -7.13 -17.09 -11.42
C LYS A 90 -7.99 -15.93 -10.94
N ILE A 91 -7.42 -15.09 -10.10
CA ILE A 91 -8.03 -13.87 -9.57
C ILE A 91 -7.28 -12.67 -10.13
N SER A 92 -8.02 -11.59 -10.37
CA SER A 92 -7.46 -10.31 -10.75
C SER A 92 -8.06 -9.22 -9.88
N MET A 93 -7.20 -8.44 -9.25
CA MET A 93 -7.58 -7.45 -8.25
C MET A 93 -6.78 -6.16 -8.38
N ARG A 94 -7.25 -5.13 -7.67
CA ARG A 94 -6.49 -3.90 -7.51
C ARG A 94 -5.33 -4.13 -6.56
N PRO A 95 -4.20 -3.45 -6.77
CA PRO A 95 -3.08 -3.57 -5.85
C PRO A 95 -3.46 -2.91 -4.52
N PRO A 96 -3.01 -3.46 -3.38
CA PRO A 96 -3.30 -2.90 -2.06
C PRO A 96 -2.62 -1.54 -1.81
N ARG A 97 -1.72 -1.15 -2.72
CA ARG A 97 -0.96 0.11 -2.68
C ARG A 97 -0.73 0.67 -4.07
N PHE A 98 -0.42 1.97 -4.12
CA PHE A 98 -0.24 2.69 -5.39
C PHE A 98 1.16 2.58 -5.98
N GLY A 99 2.17 2.33 -5.14
CA GLY A 99 3.57 2.18 -5.53
C GLY A 99 4.37 1.45 -4.46
N LEU A 100 5.66 1.22 -4.72
CA LEU A 100 6.60 0.64 -3.75
C LEU A 100 7.69 1.65 -3.40
N LYS A 101 8.16 1.57 -2.16
CA LYS A 101 9.31 2.35 -1.65
C LYS A 101 10.40 1.36 -1.22
N GLU A 102 11.67 1.74 -1.37
CA GLU A 102 12.80 0.86 -1.03
C GLU A 102 12.80 0.40 0.44
N GLY A 103 12.35 1.25 1.35
CA GLY A 103 12.23 0.94 2.78
C GLY A 103 10.87 0.40 3.21
N ILE A 104 10.15 -0.30 2.32
CA ILE A 104 8.90 -0.98 2.69
C ILE A 104 9.20 -2.04 3.76
N SER A 105 8.46 -1.99 4.86
CA SER A 105 8.66 -2.91 5.99
C SER A 105 7.90 -4.22 5.81
N ASP A 106 8.39 -5.28 6.44
CA ASP A 106 7.73 -6.59 6.49
C ASP A 106 6.28 -6.50 7.01
N LYS A 107 6.02 -5.59 7.96
CA LYS A 107 4.68 -5.28 8.46
C LYS A 107 3.77 -4.69 7.39
N GLU A 108 4.27 -3.76 6.59
CA GLU A 108 3.51 -3.17 5.48
C GLU A 108 3.19 -4.24 4.42
N ILE A 109 4.12 -5.14 4.12
CA ILE A 109 3.91 -6.25 3.19
C ILE A 109 2.90 -7.26 3.77
N TRP A 110 2.96 -7.53 5.07
CA TRP A 110 2.01 -8.44 5.72
C TRP A 110 0.58 -7.89 5.69
N ILE A 111 0.41 -6.57 5.89
CA ILE A 111 -0.90 -5.90 5.76
C ILE A 111 -1.46 -6.07 4.33
N ASP A 112 -0.60 -5.98 3.32
CA ASP A 112 -1.02 -6.20 1.94
C ASP A 112 -1.42 -7.65 1.68
N ALA A 113 -0.65 -8.62 2.19
CA ALA A 113 -0.98 -10.04 2.10
C ALA A 113 -2.35 -10.32 2.73
N TYR A 114 -2.63 -9.72 3.90
CA TYR A 114 -3.95 -9.79 4.53
C TYR A 114 -5.07 -9.21 3.63
N GLN A 115 -4.85 -8.06 3.00
CA GLN A 115 -5.83 -7.47 2.08
C GLN A 115 -6.08 -8.37 0.85
N ILE A 116 -5.00 -8.91 0.27
CA ILE A 116 -5.07 -9.83 -0.85
C ILE A 116 -5.88 -11.09 -0.47
N GLN A 117 -5.56 -11.70 0.66
CA GLN A 117 -6.29 -12.86 1.16
C GLN A 117 -7.78 -12.55 1.35
N ASN A 118 -8.12 -11.40 1.92
CA ASN A 118 -9.52 -10.99 2.07
C ASN A 118 -10.23 -10.85 0.73
N GLU A 119 -9.58 -10.25 -0.27
CA GLU A 119 -10.16 -10.13 -1.61
C GLU A 119 -10.34 -11.50 -2.27
N MET A 120 -9.40 -12.45 -2.08
CA MET A 120 -9.53 -13.81 -2.60
C MET A 120 -10.80 -14.50 -2.07
N TYR A 121 -11.05 -14.43 -0.76
CA TYR A 121 -12.22 -15.05 -0.14
C TYR A 121 -13.52 -14.33 -0.50
N SER A 122 -13.48 -12.98 -0.50
CA SER A 122 -14.65 -12.17 -0.84
C SER A 122 -15.08 -12.39 -2.30
N ASN A 123 -14.14 -12.50 -3.25
CA ASN A 123 -14.46 -12.73 -4.66
C ASN A 123 -15.07 -14.11 -4.92
N ASN A 124 -14.79 -15.08 -4.04
CA ASN A 124 -15.34 -16.43 -4.12
C ASN A 124 -16.55 -16.64 -3.20
N SER A 125 -17.04 -15.59 -2.52
CA SER A 125 -18.15 -15.67 -1.56
C SER A 125 -17.93 -16.70 -0.45
N GLU A 126 -16.67 -16.91 -0.05
CA GLU A 126 -16.30 -17.89 0.97
C GLU A 126 -16.11 -17.23 2.33
N PHE A 127 -16.73 -17.82 3.36
CA PHE A 127 -16.43 -17.50 4.74
C PHE A 127 -15.44 -18.52 5.28
N PRO A 128 -14.26 -18.10 5.77
CA PRO A 128 -13.23 -19.03 6.22
C PRO A 128 -13.70 -19.84 7.43
N ALA A 129 -13.69 -21.17 7.31
CA ALA A 129 -13.91 -22.08 8.42
C ALA A 129 -12.76 -21.99 9.44
N ARG A 130 -12.93 -22.51 10.65
CA ARG A 130 -11.94 -22.33 11.74
C ARG A 130 -10.56 -22.96 11.45
N ASP A 131 -10.53 -24.03 10.69
CA ASP A 131 -9.35 -24.81 10.31
C ASP A 131 -8.82 -24.45 8.91
N ASP A 132 -9.37 -23.40 8.32
CA ASP A 132 -9.05 -22.93 6.98
C ASP A 132 -7.68 -22.26 6.90
N ASP A 133 -7.00 -22.40 5.75
CA ASP A 133 -5.70 -21.79 5.44
C ASP A 133 -5.69 -20.27 5.63
N TYR A 134 -6.86 -19.62 5.53
CA TYR A 134 -7.06 -18.21 5.88
C TYR A 134 -6.41 -17.82 7.23
N TRP A 135 -6.48 -18.69 8.24
CA TRP A 135 -5.97 -18.36 9.58
C TRP A 135 -4.45 -18.57 9.73
N LYS A 136 -3.79 -19.23 8.77
CA LYS A 136 -2.35 -19.50 8.84
C LYS A 136 -1.48 -18.25 8.67
N LEU A 137 -1.95 -17.24 7.94
CA LEU A 137 -1.29 -15.93 7.83
C LEU A 137 -0.99 -15.30 9.21
N TRP A 138 -1.91 -15.46 10.16
CA TRP A 138 -1.78 -14.95 11.53
C TRP A 138 -0.94 -15.86 12.42
N SER A 139 -0.84 -17.15 12.07
CA SER A 139 -0.15 -18.15 12.87
C SER A 139 1.36 -18.15 12.60
N ASN A 140 1.75 -17.95 11.34
CA ASN A 140 3.10 -18.20 10.87
C ASN A 140 3.90 -16.91 10.61
N HIS A 141 3.22 -15.78 10.41
CA HIS A 141 3.84 -14.60 9.78
C HIS A 141 3.57 -13.27 10.47
N LEU A 142 3.08 -13.26 11.72
CA LEU A 142 2.95 -12.00 12.48
C LEU A 142 4.33 -11.33 12.61
N PRO A 143 4.55 -10.16 11.98
CA PRO A 143 5.82 -9.46 12.11
C PRO A 143 5.96 -8.92 13.54
N GLN A 144 7.13 -9.15 14.14
CA GLN A 144 7.49 -8.70 15.49
C GLN A 144 7.70 -7.19 15.56
#